data_AF-A0A368DZU9-F1
#
_entry.id   AF-A0A368DZU9-F1
#
_cell.length_a   1.000
_cell.length_b   1.000
_cell.length_c   1.000
_cell.angle_alpha   90.00
_cell.angle_beta   90.00
_cell.angle_gamma   90.00
#
_symmetry.space_group_name_H-M   'P 1'
#
loop_
_entity.id
_entity.type
_entity.pdbx_description
1 polymer ?
#
loop_
_entity_poly.entity_id
_entity_poly.type
_entity_poly.pdbx_seq_one_letter_code
_entity_poly.pdbx_strand_id
1 'polypeptide(L)'
;MKEKTIIRLSILVFWTFFWGLSVMDKIIPDVHHLWVGKDFFALFVKFFGSLGLKNPIIPSFALAVVSGLEVINFVFYLLSLFNFFKKKSDLSEKWFFRAIFSSVTLFSLFSIADQVFGDRFQLLEHGLFWLVLIASWILFKYFGDSDKKSISIGLTKDVKIALGIGTIITVMTSFCIIDFSDKTFSNVNTPVKGQEVVDGVYKFDFPFLADKLVWEKTINSFKKEHPELRINYIYTGPSELNSKKKTHMLLYVFTEKK
;
A
#
# COMPACT_ATOMS: atom_id res chain seq x y z
N MET A 1 -16.33 8.45 -30.82
CA MET A 1 -17.47 8.02 -29.97
C MET A 1 -17.13 6.83 -29.06
N LYS A 2 -16.46 5.76 -29.54
CA LYS A 2 -16.13 4.57 -28.74
C LYS A 2 -15.00 4.77 -27.72
N GLU A 3 -13.96 5.50 -28.12
CA GLU A 3 -12.79 5.82 -27.28
C GLU A 3 -13.18 6.63 -26.05
N LYS A 4 -14.12 7.57 -26.19
CA LYS A 4 -14.65 8.38 -25.08
C LYS A 4 -15.26 7.51 -23.98
N THR A 5 -16.06 6.51 -24.36
CA THR A 5 -16.66 5.55 -23.42
C THR A 5 -15.62 4.67 -22.76
N ILE A 6 -14.60 4.22 -23.51
CA ILE A 6 -13.48 3.44 -22.96
C ILE A 6 -12.73 4.26 -21.92
N ILE A 7 -12.42 5.53 -22.21
CA ILE A 7 -11.74 6.42 -21.25
C ILE A 7 -12.58 6.60 -19.98
N ARG A 8 -13.88 6.88 -20.11
CA ARG A 8 -14.78 6.99 -18.94
C ARG A 8 -14.83 5.70 -18.12
N LEU A 9 -14.89 4.55 -18.78
CA LEU A 9 -14.85 3.25 -18.11
C LEU A 9 -13.52 3.03 -17.39
N SER A 10 -12.39 3.32 -18.05
CA SER A 10 -11.05 3.20 -17.47
C SER A 10 -10.89 4.06 -16.23
N ILE A 11 -11.40 5.30 -16.23
CA ILE A 11 -11.40 6.19 -15.06
C ILE A 11 -12.20 5.56 -13.91
N LEU A 12 -13.41 5.07 -14.18
CA LEU A 12 -14.26 4.45 -13.16
C LEU A 12 -13.64 3.18 -12.59
N VAL A 13 -13.11 2.31 -13.45
CA VAL A 13 -12.43 1.08 -13.07
C VAL A 13 -11.22 1.41 -12.21
N PHE A 14 -10.35 2.32 -12.66
CA PHE A 14 -9.15 2.72 -11.92
C PHE A 14 -9.49 3.16 -10.49
N TRP A 15 -10.40 4.12 -10.33
CA TRP A 15 -10.73 4.63 -9.00
C TRP A 15 -11.50 3.62 -8.15
N THR A 16 -12.34 2.78 -8.75
CA THR A 16 -13.03 1.71 -8.01
C THR A 16 -12.02 0.71 -7.44
N PHE A 17 -11.04 0.28 -8.24
CA PHE A 17 -9.98 -0.61 -7.77
C PHE A 17 -9.07 0.07 -6.75
N PHE A 18 -8.69 1.33 -6.96
CA PHE A 18 -7.89 2.08 -6.00
C PHE A 18 -8.53 2.09 -4.61
N TRP A 19 -9.80 2.52 -4.52
CA TRP A 19 -10.50 2.58 -3.23
C TRP A 19 -10.83 1.20 -2.68
N GLY A 20 -11.13 0.22 -3.54
CA GLY A 20 -11.34 -1.17 -3.12
C GLY A 20 -10.10 -1.80 -2.50
N LEU A 21 -8.93 -1.58 -3.10
CA LEU A 21 -7.64 -2.03 -2.57
C LEU A 21 -7.27 -1.28 -1.28
N SER A 22 -7.54 0.03 -1.19
CA SER A 22 -7.33 0.80 0.05
C SER A 22 -8.15 0.27 1.23
N VAL A 23 -9.40 -0.12 0.97
CA VAL A 23 -10.27 -0.76 1.98
C VAL A 23 -9.74 -2.16 2.32
N MET A 24 -9.33 -2.94 1.33
CA MET A 24 -8.80 -4.28 1.54
C MET A 24 -7.52 -4.28 2.38
N ASP A 25 -6.64 -3.29 2.20
CA ASP A 25 -5.40 -3.12 2.96
C ASP A 25 -5.63 -2.86 4.45
N LYS A 26 -6.79 -2.29 4.80
CA LYS A 26 -7.20 -2.09 6.20
C LYS A 26 -7.86 -3.31 6.82
N ILE A 27 -8.39 -4.22 6.00
CA ILE A 27 -9.03 -5.48 6.44
C ILE A 27 -7.98 -6.58 6.57
N ILE A 28 -6.95 -6.57 5.72
CA ILE A 28 -5.88 -7.57 5.67
C ILE A 28 -4.55 -6.90 6.06
N PRO A 29 -4.28 -6.71 7.37
CA PRO A 29 -3.11 -5.96 7.84
C PRO A 29 -1.80 -6.75 7.77
N ASP A 30 -1.87 -8.07 7.55
CA ASP A 30 -0.74 -8.99 7.62
C ASP A 30 -0.09 -9.29 6.26
N VAL A 31 1.11 -9.87 6.33
CA VAL A 31 1.84 -10.35 5.16
C VAL A 31 1.31 -11.73 4.73
N HIS A 32 0.82 -11.80 3.52
CA HIS A 32 0.42 -13.02 2.82
C HIS A 32 1.19 -13.16 1.49
N HIS A 33 1.06 -14.32 0.86
CA HIS A 33 1.84 -14.72 -0.30
C HIS A 33 1.81 -13.74 -1.50
N LEU A 34 0.79 -12.89 -1.65
CA LEU A 34 0.76 -11.86 -2.71
C LEU A 34 0.26 -10.52 -2.17
N TRP A 35 0.28 -10.37 -0.85
CA TRP A 35 -0.27 -9.22 -0.16
C TRP A 35 0.67 -8.82 0.96
N VAL A 36 1.26 -7.64 0.87
CA VAL A 36 2.11 -7.09 1.94
C VAL A 36 1.31 -6.00 2.60
N GLY A 37 0.42 -6.40 3.51
CA GLY A 37 -0.45 -5.49 4.23
C GLY A 37 0.33 -4.53 5.13
N LYS A 38 -0.29 -3.40 5.45
CA LYS A 38 0.23 -2.43 6.42
C LYS A 38 -0.58 -2.50 7.71
N ASP A 39 0.09 -2.64 8.85
CA ASP A 39 -0.56 -2.44 10.16
C ASP A 39 -0.85 -0.95 10.38
N PHE A 40 -2.03 -0.52 9.92
CA PHE A 40 -2.52 0.86 10.10
C PHE A 40 -2.78 1.20 11.57
N PHE A 41 -3.09 0.23 12.42
CA PHE A 41 -3.28 0.49 13.84
C PHE A 41 -1.96 0.91 14.47
N ALA A 42 -0.89 0.12 14.28
CA ALA A 42 0.44 0.47 14.77
C ALA A 42 0.93 1.80 14.18
N LEU A 43 0.63 2.07 12.90
CA LEU A 43 0.96 3.33 12.25
C LEU A 43 0.25 4.53 12.92
N PHE A 44 -1.06 4.44 13.14
CA PHE A 44 -1.83 5.49 13.78
C PHE A 44 -1.38 5.71 15.23
N VAL A 45 -1.12 4.64 15.99
CA VAL A 45 -0.57 4.76 17.35
C VAL A 45 0.79 5.49 17.32
N LYS A 46 1.65 5.20 16.34
CA LYS A 46 2.94 5.90 16.17
C LYS A 46 2.76 7.38 15.84
N PHE A 47 1.83 7.72 14.94
CA PHE A 47 1.55 9.11 14.54
C PHE A 47 0.98 9.93 15.69
N PHE A 48 -0.03 9.43 16.39
CA PHE A 48 -0.60 10.13 17.55
C PHE A 48 0.38 10.16 18.73
N GLY A 49 1.19 9.11 18.90
CA GLY A 49 2.27 9.07 19.87
C GLY A 49 3.33 10.15 19.66
N SER A 50 3.66 10.51 18.42
CA SER A 50 4.60 11.60 18.12
C SER A 50 4.07 12.98 18.53
N LEU A 51 2.74 13.13 18.62
CA LEU A 51 2.07 14.32 19.17
C LEU A 51 1.90 14.28 20.70
N GLY A 52 2.42 13.25 21.37
CA GLY A 52 2.27 13.05 22.81
C GLY A 52 0.95 12.40 23.25
N LEU A 53 0.08 12.02 22.30
CA LEU A 53 -1.19 11.36 22.59
C LEU A 53 -0.96 9.85 22.77
N LYS A 54 -0.69 9.44 24.01
CA LYS A 54 -0.37 8.05 24.36
C LYS A 54 -1.59 7.13 24.50
N ASN A 55 -2.80 7.68 24.62
CA ASN A 55 -4.00 6.88 24.78
C ASN A 55 -4.39 6.26 23.42
N PRO A 56 -4.41 4.92 23.28
CA PRO A 56 -4.68 4.25 22.00
C PRO A 56 -6.12 4.41 21.50
N ILE A 57 -7.06 4.85 22.35
CA ILE A 57 -8.47 5.06 21.98
C ILE A 57 -8.60 6.14 20.90
N ILE A 58 -7.83 7.22 21.01
CA ILE A 58 -7.89 8.34 20.05
C ILE A 58 -7.41 7.91 18.64
N PRO A 59 -6.21 7.30 18.47
CA PRO A 59 -5.80 6.77 17.18
C PRO A 59 -6.75 5.70 16.63
N SER A 60 -7.30 4.83 17.49
CA SER A 60 -8.28 3.82 17.07
C SER A 60 -9.55 4.45 16.51
N PHE A 61 -10.07 5.46 17.19
CA PHE A 61 -11.26 6.18 16.74
C PHE A 61 -11.00 6.92 15.43
N ALA A 62 -9.86 7.61 15.32
CA ALA A 62 -9.47 8.29 14.08
C ALA A 62 -9.35 7.30 12.91
N LEU A 63 -8.71 6.14 13.13
CA LEU A 63 -8.60 5.09 12.13
C LEU A 63 -9.97 4.55 11.72
N ALA A 64 -10.88 4.31 12.66
CA ALA A 64 -12.23 3.83 12.36
C ALA A 64 -13.03 4.83 11.52
N VAL A 65 -12.95 6.13 11.87
CA VAL A 65 -13.62 7.20 11.11
C VAL A 65 -13.08 7.28 9.69
N VAL A 66 -11.76 7.32 9.53
CA VAL A 66 -11.12 7.37 8.21
C VAL A 66 -11.50 6.14 7.39
N SER A 67 -11.38 4.94 7.96
CA SER A 67 -11.72 3.69 7.28
C SER A 67 -13.18 3.66 6.83
N GLY A 68 -14.11 4.15 7.67
CA GLY A 68 -15.52 4.27 7.31
C GLY A 68 -15.75 5.21 6.13
N LEU A 69 -15.07 6.36 6.10
CA LEU A 69 -15.14 7.29 4.98
C LEU A 69 -14.59 6.69 3.69
N GLU A 70 -13.50 5.92 3.76
CA GLU A 70 -12.97 5.21 2.59
C GLU A 70 -13.94 4.17 2.03
N VAL A 71 -14.61 3.41 2.91
CA VAL A 71 -15.64 2.45 2.51
C VAL A 71 -16.81 3.14 1.83
N ILE A 72 -17.31 4.25 2.39
CA ILE A 72 -18.38 5.04 1.76
C ILE A 72 -17.94 5.51 0.37
N ASN A 73 -16.71 5.99 0.27
CA ASN A 73 -16.16 6.49 -0.98
C ASN A 73 -16.03 5.38 -2.04
N PHE A 74 -15.52 4.20 -1.64
CA PHE A 74 -15.50 3.00 -2.49
C PHE A 74 -16.91 2.65 -3.00
N VAL A 75 -17.92 2.67 -2.12
CA VAL A 75 -19.31 2.40 -2.50
C VAL A 75 -19.81 3.42 -3.54
N PHE A 76 -19.47 4.70 -3.43
CA PHE A 76 -19.85 5.69 -4.45
C PHE A 76 -19.23 5.39 -5.82
N TYR A 77 -17.95 5.01 -5.87
CA TYR A 77 -17.32 4.57 -7.13
C TYR A 77 -17.97 3.31 -7.69
N LEU A 78 -18.23 2.32 -6.83
CA LEU A 78 -18.87 1.07 -7.23
C LEU A 78 -20.29 1.30 -7.79
N LEU A 79 -21.09 2.14 -7.13
CA LEU A 79 -22.41 2.54 -7.62
C LEU A 79 -22.32 3.30 -8.94
N SER A 80 -21.33 4.19 -9.10
CA SER A 80 -21.10 4.88 -10.37
C SER A 80 -20.78 3.89 -11.50
N LEU A 81 -19.85 2.97 -11.27
CA LEU A 81 -19.44 1.95 -12.23
C LEU A 81 -20.59 1.01 -12.58
N PHE A 82 -21.37 0.57 -11.60
CA PHE A 82 -22.56 -0.25 -11.83
C PHE A 82 -23.61 0.47 -12.68
N ASN A 83 -23.89 1.74 -12.37
CA ASN A 83 -24.83 2.54 -13.15
C ASN A 83 -24.31 2.85 -14.57
N PHE A 84 -23.00 2.96 -14.74
CA PHE A 84 -22.35 3.08 -16.05
C PHE A 84 -22.63 1.85 -16.90
N PHE A 85 -22.44 0.64 -16.35
CA PHE A 85 -22.78 -0.62 -17.04
C PHE A 85 -24.29 -0.76 -17.33
N LYS A 86 -25.14 -0.27 -16.44
CA LYS A 86 -26.61 -0.22 -16.63
C LYS A 86 -27.06 0.86 -17.64
N LYS A 87 -26.13 1.60 -18.27
CA LYS A 87 -26.40 2.70 -19.21
C LYS A 87 -27.21 3.86 -18.61
N LYS A 88 -27.22 4.01 -17.28
CA LYS A 88 -27.86 5.12 -16.56
C LYS A 88 -26.85 6.26 -16.40
N SER A 89 -26.54 6.95 -17.50
CA SER A 89 -25.43 7.94 -17.54
C SER A 89 -25.58 9.06 -16.50
N ASP A 90 -26.78 9.63 -16.35
CA ASP A 90 -27.03 10.71 -15.37
C ASP A 90 -26.79 10.23 -13.92
N LEU A 91 -27.25 9.02 -13.58
CA LEU A 91 -27.06 8.45 -12.26
C LEU A 91 -25.60 8.06 -12.01
N SER A 92 -24.91 7.52 -13.02
CA SER A 92 -23.47 7.24 -12.96
C SER A 92 -22.67 8.51 -12.70
N GLU A 93 -22.96 9.60 -13.41
CA GLU A 93 -22.28 10.87 -13.22
C GLU A 93 -22.53 11.47 -11.83
N LYS A 94 -23.78 11.42 -11.34
CA LYS A 94 -24.11 11.88 -9.98
C LYS A 94 -23.34 11.12 -8.90
N TRP A 95 -23.27 9.80 -9.00
CA TRP A 95 -22.48 8.99 -8.06
C TRP A 95 -20.99 9.23 -8.21
N PHE A 96 -20.50 9.40 -9.44
CA PHE A 96 -19.10 9.71 -9.68
C PHE A 96 -18.70 11.06 -9.09
N PHE A 97 -19.53 12.08 -9.26
CA PHE A 97 -19.30 13.40 -8.65
C PHE A 97 -19.21 13.31 -7.13
N ARG A 98 -20.14 12.59 -6.50
CA ARG A 98 -20.12 12.35 -5.05
C ARG A 98 -18.81 11.66 -4.63
N ALA A 99 -18.40 10.63 -5.38
CA ALA A 99 -17.16 9.90 -5.15
C ALA A 99 -15.91 10.79 -5.28
N ILE A 100 -15.84 11.62 -6.33
CA ILE A 100 -14.75 12.59 -6.52
C ILE A 100 -14.73 13.58 -5.36
N PHE A 101 -15.87 14.15 -4.98
CA PHE A 101 -15.95 15.13 -3.91
C PHE A 101 -15.51 14.56 -2.56
N SER A 102 -15.97 13.35 -2.21
CA SER A 102 -15.50 12.66 -1.00
C SER A 102 -14.02 12.31 -1.07
N SER A 103 -13.51 11.89 -2.23
CA SER A 103 -12.08 11.57 -2.42
C SER A 103 -11.18 12.79 -2.28
N VAL A 104 -11.56 13.91 -2.89
CA VAL A 104 -10.84 15.19 -2.78
C VAL A 104 -10.79 15.63 -1.31
N THR A 105 -11.89 15.48 -0.59
CA THR A 105 -11.95 15.78 0.85
C THR A 105 -11.02 14.85 1.63
N LEU A 106 -11.07 13.53 1.40
CA LEU A 106 -10.22 12.54 2.05
C LEU A 106 -8.73 12.79 1.80
N PHE A 107 -8.31 12.98 0.54
CA PHE A 107 -6.90 13.26 0.24
C PHE A 107 -6.43 14.60 0.78
N SER A 108 -7.32 15.59 0.91
CA SER A 108 -6.99 16.85 1.59
C SER A 108 -6.74 16.60 3.08
N LEU A 109 -7.60 15.81 3.74
CA LEU A 109 -7.41 15.42 5.14
C LEU A 109 -6.12 14.60 5.33
N PHE A 110 -5.82 13.66 4.43
CA PHE A 110 -4.58 12.90 4.47
C PHE A 110 -3.35 13.77 4.26
N SER A 111 -3.37 14.69 3.28
CA SER A 111 -2.25 15.60 3.06
C SER A 111 -1.99 16.51 4.26
N ILE A 112 -3.06 16.99 4.93
CA ILE A 112 -2.92 17.74 6.18
C ILE A 112 -2.31 16.85 7.28
N ALA A 113 -2.84 15.64 7.45
CA ALA A 113 -2.33 14.69 8.44
C ALA A 113 -0.86 14.35 8.20
N ASP A 114 -0.47 14.08 6.96
CA ASP A 114 0.91 13.76 6.58
C ASP A 114 1.86 14.91 6.90
N GLN A 115 1.42 16.15 6.67
CA GLN A 115 2.20 17.33 7.05
C GLN A 115 2.33 17.47 8.58
N VAL A 116 1.26 17.20 9.33
CA VAL A 116 1.24 17.26 10.80
C VAL A 116 2.10 16.15 11.42
N PHE A 117 2.05 14.95 10.87
CA PHE A 117 2.79 13.78 11.37
C PHE A 117 4.20 13.64 10.76
N GLY A 118 4.51 14.43 9.73
CA GLY A 118 5.82 14.43 9.06
C GLY A 118 6.04 13.29 8.07
N ASP A 119 4.98 12.67 7.52
CA ASP A 119 5.08 11.62 6.51
C ASP A 119 5.27 12.20 5.10
N ARG A 120 6.52 12.50 4.76
CA ARG A 120 6.89 13.17 3.50
C ARG A 120 6.58 12.35 2.25
N PHE A 121 6.62 11.02 2.35
CA PHE A 121 6.40 10.15 1.20
C PHE A 121 4.91 10.11 0.85
N GLN A 122 4.06 9.89 1.87
CA GLN A 122 2.61 9.88 1.69
C GLN A 122 2.06 11.24 1.28
N LEU A 123 2.65 12.34 1.76
CA LEU A 123 2.24 13.70 1.36
C LEU A 123 2.32 13.93 -0.15
N LEU A 124 3.40 13.46 -0.80
CA LEU A 124 3.57 13.60 -2.24
C LEU A 124 2.54 12.75 -2.99
N GLU A 125 2.33 11.51 -2.55
CA GLU A 125 1.38 10.58 -3.16
C GLU A 125 -0.06 11.10 -3.07
N HIS A 126 -0.50 11.50 -1.88
CA HIS A 126 -1.84 12.04 -1.65
C HIS A 126 -2.06 13.36 -2.42
N GLY A 127 -1.06 14.24 -2.48
CA GLY A 127 -1.11 15.46 -3.28
C GLY A 127 -1.24 15.18 -4.79
N LEU A 128 -0.53 14.17 -5.30
CA LEU A 128 -0.65 13.75 -6.69
C LEU A 128 -2.04 13.18 -6.98
N PHE A 129 -2.56 12.29 -6.12
CA PHE A 129 -3.90 11.72 -6.29
C PHE A 129 -4.99 12.78 -6.25
N TRP A 130 -4.83 13.81 -5.43
CA TRP A 130 -5.73 14.97 -5.41
C TRP A 130 -5.82 15.65 -6.78
N LEU A 131 -4.68 15.91 -7.44
CA LEU A 131 -4.65 16.50 -8.79
C LEU A 131 -5.24 15.57 -9.84
N VAL A 132 -4.89 14.27 -9.79
CA VAL A 132 -5.39 13.27 -10.74
C VAL A 132 -6.89 13.07 -10.61
N LEU A 133 -7.48 13.22 -9.42
CA LEU A 133 -8.94 13.19 -9.24
C LEU A 133 -9.65 14.33 -9.97
N ILE A 134 -9.14 15.55 -9.84
CA ILE A 134 -9.72 16.71 -10.52
C ILE A 134 -9.62 16.54 -12.03
N ALA A 135 -8.45 16.11 -12.53
CA ALA A 135 -8.27 15.78 -13.94
C ALA A 135 -9.22 14.67 -14.39
N SER A 136 -9.40 13.62 -13.57
CA SER A 136 -10.33 12.52 -13.84
C SER A 136 -11.77 13.00 -13.95
N TRP A 137 -12.21 13.90 -13.08
CA TRP A 137 -13.54 14.50 -13.14
C TRP A 137 -13.74 15.33 -14.40
N ILE A 138 -12.78 16.21 -14.72
CA ILE A 138 -12.84 17.07 -15.92
C ILE A 138 -12.90 16.19 -17.18
N LEU A 139 -12.02 15.20 -17.30
CA LEU A 139 -11.99 14.28 -18.44
C LEU A 139 -13.29 13.47 -18.52
N PHE A 140 -13.78 12.93 -17.41
CA PHE A 140 -15.01 12.14 -17.38
C PHE A 140 -16.22 12.95 -17.85
N LYS A 141 -16.32 14.22 -17.44
CA LYS A 141 -17.38 15.13 -17.85
C LYS A 141 -17.24 15.56 -19.31
N TYR A 142 -16.05 15.96 -19.73
CA TYR A 142 -15.75 16.36 -21.12
C TYR A 142 -16.11 15.26 -22.12
N PHE A 143 -15.88 13.99 -21.75
CA PHE A 143 -16.24 12.84 -22.58
C PHE A 143 -17.69 12.37 -22.41
N GLY A 144 -18.45 12.94 -21.46
CA GLY A 144 -19.85 12.61 -21.20
C GLY A 144 -20.85 13.29 -22.13
N ASP A 145 -20.55 14.51 -22.59
CA ASP A 145 -21.48 15.37 -23.33
C ASP A 145 -21.64 15.03 -24.83
N SER A 146 -20.97 13.99 -25.33
CA SER A 146 -21.08 13.60 -26.74
C SER A 146 -21.71 12.22 -26.94
N ASP A 147 -22.95 12.25 -27.41
CA ASP A 147 -23.73 11.20 -28.10
C ASP A 147 -24.31 10.02 -27.31
N LYS A 148 -25.64 10.08 -27.16
CA LYS A 148 -26.55 8.94 -27.01
C LYS A 148 -26.50 8.07 -28.28
N LYS A 149 -25.61 7.07 -28.36
CA LYS A 149 -25.76 5.98 -29.33
C LYS A 149 -25.12 4.68 -28.85
N SER A 150 -25.70 3.57 -29.32
CA SER A 150 -25.52 2.20 -28.84
C SER A 150 -24.06 1.75 -28.70
N ILE A 151 -23.82 1.00 -27.61
CA ILE A 151 -22.55 0.31 -27.35
C ILE A 151 -22.34 -0.73 -28.46
N SER A 152 -21.37 -0.49 -29.34
CA SER A 152 -20.71 -1.55 -30.08
C SER A 152 -19.22 -1.51 -29.77
N ILE A 153 -18.72 -2.58 -29.13
CA ILE A 153 -17.30 -2.78 -28.81
C ILE A 153 -16.61 -3.13 -30.13
N GLY A 154 -16.23 -2.11 -30.90
CA GLY A 154 -15.36 -2.27 -32.05
C GLY A 154 -14.03 -1.62 -31.74
N LEU A 155 -13.01 -2.43 -31.48
CA LEU A 155 -11.65 -1.97 -31.19
C LEU A 155 -10.99 -1.49 -32.50
N THR A 156 -10.47 -0.26 -32.52
CA THR A 156 -9.61 0.24 -33.62
C THR A 156 -8.28 -0.51 -33.64
N LYS A 157 -7.55 -0.49 -34.76
CA LYS A 157 -6.27 -1.22 -34.89
C LYS A 157 -5.27 -0.78 -33.82
N ASP A 158 -5.17 0.51 -33.55
CA ASP A 158 -4.24 1.06 -32.56
C ASP A 158 -4.63 0.69 -31.12
N VAL A 159 -5.93 0.71 -30.80
CA VAL A 159 -6.41 0.26 -29.49
C VAL A 159 -6.18 -1.25 -29.31
N LYS A 160 -6.30 -2.07 -30.37
CA LYS A 160 -5.96 -3.50 -30.30
C LYS A 160 -4.47 -3.70 -30.02
N ILE A 161 -3.59 -2.93 -30.66
CA ILE A 161 -2.14 -2.99 -30.43
C ILE A 161 -1.82 -2.56 -28.99
N ALA A 162 -2.36 -1.43 -28.53
CA ALA A 162 -2.16 -0.93 -27.17
C ALA A 162 -2.66 -1.94 -26.12
N LEU A 163 -3.84 -2.55 -26.35
CA LEU A 163 -4.39 -3.59 -25.48
C LEU A 163 -3.50 -4.84 -25.49
N GLY A 164 -2.98 -5.25 -26.65
CA GLY A 164 -2.05 -6.37 -26.78
C GLY A 164 -0.76 -6.15 -26.00
N ILE A 165 -0.10 -5.00 -26.20
CA ILE A 165 1.11 -4.61 -25.47
C ILE A 165 0.83 -4.52 -23.97
N GLY A 166 -0.25 -3.85 -23.57
CA GLY A 166 -0.64 -3.71 -22.17
C GLY A 166 -0.90 -5.06 -21.50
N THR A 167 -1.53 -6.00 -22.23
CA THR A 167 -1.76 -7.37 -21.73
C THR A 167 -0.44 -8.12 -21.54
N ILE A 168 0.47 -8.06 -22.51
CA ILE A 168 1.79 -8.70 -22.41
C ILE A 168 2.57 -8.15 -21.21
N ILE A 169 2.63 -6.82 -21.07
CA ILE A 169 3.32 -6.17 -19.95
C ILE A 169 2.69 -6.59 -18.62
N THR A 170 1.35 -6.64 -18.54
CA THR A 170 0.63 -7.05 -17.34
C THR A 170 0.97 -8.50 -16.97
N VAL A 171 0.91 -9.43 -17.93
CA VAL A 171 1.23 -10.84 -17.70
C VAL A 171 2.68 -11.02 -17.25
N MET A 172 3.63 -10.35 -17.92
CA MET A 172 5.04 -10.40 -17.53
C MET A 172 5.26 -9.84 -16.12
N THR A 173 4.65 -8.71 -15.81
CA THR A 173 4.74 -8.08 -14.49
C THR A 173 4.14 -8.98 -13.41
N SER A 174 2.97 -9.56 -13.65
CA SER A 174 2.34 -10.51 -12.73
C SER A 174 3.22 -11.73 -12.49
N PHE A 175 3.84 -12.30 -13.53
CA PHE A 175 4.77 -13.42 -13.39
C PHE A 175 5.98 -13.03 -12.53
N CYS A 176 6.59 -11.87 -12.78
CA CYS A 176 7.71 -11.37 -11.97
C CYS A 176 7.32 -11.16 -10.50
N ILE A 177 6.12 -10.64 -10.22
CA ILE A 177 5.62 -10.45 -8.86
C ILE A 177 5.41 -11.79 -8.15
N ILE A 178 4.80 -12.76 -8.84
CA ILE A 178 4.56 -14.10 -8.29
C ILE A 178 5.89 -14.80 -7.99
N ASP A 179 6.81 -14.84 -8.96
CA ASP A 179 8.14 -15.46 -8.80
C ASP A 179 8.96 -14.80 -7.68
N PHE A 180 8.93 -13.46 -7.59
CA PHE A 180 9.59 -12.75 -6.49
C PHE A 180 8.97 -13.12 -5.13
N SER A 181 7.64 -13.23 -5.08
CA SER A 181 6.97 -13.57 -3.84
C SER A 181 7.23 -15.02 -3.42
N ASP A 182 7.14 -15.98 -4.34
CA ASP A 182 7.47 -17.39 -4.08
C ASP A 182 8.89 -17.53 -3.50
N LYS A 183 9.85 -16.75 -4.02
CA LYS A 183 11.24 -16.75 -3.56
C LYS A 183 11.46 -16.08 -2.21
N THR A 184 10.62 -15.12 -1.82
CA THR A 184 10.85 -14.27 -0.63
C THR A 184 9.88 -14.54 0.51
N PHE A 185 8.74 -15.18 0.28
CA PHE A 185 7.69 -15.34 1.28
C PHE A 185 8.12 -16.19 2.49
N SER A 186 9.04 -17.12 2.30
CA SER A 186 9.63 -17.90 3.40
C SER A 186 10.35 -17.02 4.44
N ASN A 187 10.77 -15.79 4.08
CA ASN A 187 11.41 -14.85 4.98
C ASN A 187 10.49 -14.37 6.11
N VAL A 188 9.17 -14.47 5.96
CA VAL A 188 8.18 -14.13 7.01
C VAL A 188 8.33 -15.02 8.25
N ASN A 189 8.98 -16.17 8.12
CA ASN A 189 9.07 -17.17 9.18
C ASN A 189 10.49 -17.70 9.44
N THR A 190 11.43 -17.48 8.53
CA THR A 190 12.77 -18.07 8.62
C THR A 190 13.69 -17.26 9.54
N PRO A 191 14.28 -17.86 10.60
CA PRO A 191 15.30 -17.20 11.42
C PRO A 191 16.50 -16.78 10.57
N VAL A 192 17.06 -15.60 10.87
CA VAL A 192 18.23 -15.08 10.18
C VAL A 192 19.49 -15.63 10.83
N LYS A 193 20.42 -16.15 10.03
CA LYS A 193 21.71 -16.61 10.54
C LYS A 193 22.63 -15.42 10.82
N GLY A 194 23.24 -15.40 12.01
CA GLY A 194 24.23 -14.41 12.38
C GLY A 194 25.60 -14.77 11.81
N GLN A 195 26.37 -13.75 11.45
CA GLN A 195 27.78 -13.86 11.14
C GLN A 195 28.59 -13.21 12.25
N GLU A 196 29.53 -13.94 12.86
CA GLU A 196 30.48 -13.34 13.79
C GLU A 196 31.40 -12.39 13.02
N VAL A 197 31.39 -11.12 13.41
CA VAL A 197 32.18 -10.07 12.76
C VAL A 197 33.43 -9.72 13.58
N VAL A 198 33.35 -9.86 14.90
CA VAL A 198 34.42 -9.69 15.87
C VAL A 198 34.14 -10.68 17.01
N ASP A 199 35.16 -11.11 17.76
CA ASP A 199 35.01 -12.01 18.91
C ASP A 199 33.90 -11.51 19.86
N GLY A 200 32.88 -12.36 20.05
CA GLY A 200 31.72 -12.04 20.88
C GLY A 200 30.74 -11.02 20.28
N VAL A 201 30.81 -10.73 18.97
CA VAL A 201 29.89 -9.82 18.27
C VAL A 201 29.36 -10.45 16.99
N TYR A 202 28.06 -10.71 16.98
CA TYR A 202 27.35 -11.33 15.86
C TYR A 202 26.49 -10.32 15.12
N LYS A 203 26.65 -10.24 13.80
CA LYS A 203 25.87 -9.39 12.90
C LYS A 203 24.76 -10.20 12.23
N PHE A 204 23.54 -9.67 12.24
CA PHE A 204 22.36 -10.23 11.58
C PHE A 204 21.81 -9.24 10.56
N ASP A 205 21.58 -9.74 9.35
CA ASP A 205 21.11 -8.95 8.20
C ASP A 205 19.69 -9.39 7.84
N PHE A 206 18.69 -8.62 8.28
CA PHE A 206 17.29 -9.01 8.16
C PHE A 206 16.77 -8.75 6.74
N PRO A 207 16.18 -9.76 6.07
CA PRO A 207 15.68 -9.61 4.71
C PRO A 207 14.34 -8.86 4.65
N PHE A 208 13.91 -8.51 3.43
CA PHE A 208 12.55 -8.05 3.16
C PHE A 208 11.52 -9.06 3.70
N LEU A 209 10.42 -8.54 4.28
CA LEU A 209 9.37 -9.26 5.02
C LEU A 209 9.75 -9.77 6.42
N ALA A 210 11.00 -9.62 6.86
CA ALA A 210 11.36 -10.01 8.21
C ALA A 210 10.81 -9.00 9.23
N ASP A 211 10.02 -9.51 10.18
CA ASP A 211 9.31 -8.72 11.18
C ASP A 211 9.78 -9.04 12.61
N LYS A 212 8.99 -8.61 13.59
CA LYS A 212 9.24 -8.89 15.01
C LYS A 212 9.30 -10.39 15.30
N LEU A 213 8.44 -11.22 14.69
CA LEU A 213 8.42 -12.66 14.93
C LEU A 213 9.70 -13.32 14.39
N VAL A 214 10.16 -12.90 13.21
CA VAL A 214 11.43 -13.37 12.64
C VAL A 214 12.60 -12.96 13.53
N TRP A 215 12.57 -11.75 14.09
CA TRP A 215 13.55 -11.30 15.07
C TRP A 215 13.57 -12.17 16.33
N GLU A 216 12.40 -12.42 16.94
CA GLU A 216 12.29 -13.28 18.13
C GLU A 216 12.80 -14.70 17.85
N LYS A 217 12.43 -15.27 16.70
CA LYS A 217 12.92 -16.60 16.26
C LYS A 217 14.42 -16.62 16.03
N THR A 218 14.97 -15.56 15.45
CA THR A 218 16.42 -15.39 15.23
C THR A 218 17.18 -15.46 16.55
N ILE A 219 16.77 -14.66 17.54
CA ILE A 219 17.42 -14.66 18.86
C ILE A 219 17.24 -16.00 19.58
N ASN A 220 16.08 -16.63 19.46
CA ASN A 220 15.83 -17.95 20.06
C ASN A 220 16.65 -19.06 19.39
N SER A 221 16.83 -19.02 18.07
CA SER A 221 17.71 -19.97 17.36
C SER A 221 19.16 -19.77 17.79
N PHE A 222 19.62 -18.52 17.82
CA PHE A 222 20.97 -18.16 18.25
C PHE A 222 21.30 -18.68 19.67
N LYS A 223 20.41 -18.48 20.64
CA LYS A 223 20.60 -19.00 22.02
C LYS A 223 20.66 -20.52 22.10
N LYS A 224 20.00 -21.23 21.18
CA LYS A 224 20.02 -22.70 21.12
C LYS A 224 21.30 -23.21 20.46
N GLU A 225 21.76 -22.51 19.43
CA GLU A 225 22.99 -22.83 18.70
C GLU A 225 24.25 -22.49 19.51
N HIS A 226 24.18 -21.50 20.40
CA HIS A 226 25.28 -21.05 21.26
C HIS A 226 24.94 -21.10 22.76
N PRO A 227 24.74 -22.30 23.35
CA PRO A 227 24.41 -22.43 24.77
C PRO A 227 25.51 -21.93 25.71
N GLU A 228 26.75 -21.86 25.25
CA GLU A 228 27.95 -21.37 25.95
C GLU A 228 28.02 -19.85 26.07
N LEU A 229 27.28 -19.12 25.22
CA LEU A 229 27.29 -17.67 25.18
C LEU A 229 26.12 -17.07 25.95
N ARG A 230 26.36 -15.93 26.58
CA ARG A 230 25.35 -15.07 27.20
C ARG A 230 25.21 -13.81 26.36
N ILE A 231 23.98 -13.46 25.99
CA ILE A 231 23.69 -12.18 25.31
C ILE A 231 23.72 -11.07 26.35
N ASN A 232 24.63 -10.10 26.15
CA ASN A 232 24.80 -8.93 26.99
C ASN A 232 23.97 -7.75 26.48
N TYR A 233 24.05 -7.50 25.18
CA TYR A 233 23.46 -6.31 24.56
C TYR A 233 23.07 -6.59 23.12
N ILE A 234 21.97 -5.98 22.67
CA ILE A 234 21.51 -6.02 21.27
C ILE A 234 21.42 -4.59 20.77
N TYR A 235 22.06 -4.31 19.66
CA TYR A 235 22.18 -2.98 19.09
C TYR A 235 21.81 -2.96 17.61
N THR A 236 20.97 -2.01 17.21
CA THR A 236 20.82 -1.66 15.79
C THR A 236 21.89 -0.62 15.44
N GLY A 237 22.81 -0.95 14.55
CA GLY A 237 23.96 -0.08 14.22
C GLY A 237 23.55 1.33 13.78
N PRO A 238 24.38 2.36 14.05
CA PRO A 238 24.13 3.73 13.62
C PRO A 238 24.16 3.83 12.10
N SER A 239 23.59 4.90 11.56
CA SER A 239 23.40 5.13 10.11
C SER A 239 24.69 4.93 9.30
N GLU A 240 25.83 5.29 9.87
CA GLU A 240 27.17 5.24 9.27
C GLU A 240 27.67 3.80 9.04
N LEU A 241 27.16 2.83 9.81
CA LEU A 241 27.46 1.39 9.65
C LEU A 241 26.38 0.67 8.82
N ASN A 242 25.28 1.34 8.52
CA ASN A 242 24.22 0.81 7.67
C ASN A 242 24.48 1.22 6.22
N SER A 243 25.32 0.44 5.52
CA SER A 243 25.62 0.66 4.09
C SER A 243 24.42 0.39 3.16
N LYS A 244 23.29 -0.06 3.71
CA LYS A 244 22.02 -0.29 3.02
C LYS A 244 21.06 0.89 3.30
N LYS A 245 20.00 1.03 2.47
CA LYS A 245 18.97 2.09 2.63
C LYS A 245 18.49 2.19 4.08
N LYS A 246 18.12 3.40 4.54
CA LYS A 246 17.66 3.73 5.91
C LYS A 246 16.61 2.80 6.54
N THR A 247 15.90 2.00 5.76
CA THR A 247 14.86 1.05 6.19
C THR A 247 15.36 -0.39 6.39
N HIS A 248 16.63 -0.67 6.12
CA HIS A 248 17.22 -1.99 6.28
C HIS A 248 17.65 -2.23 7.73
N MET A 249 17.17 -3.32 8.34
CA MET A 249 17.49 -3.63 9.75
C MET A 249 18.77 -4.47 9.83
N LEU A 250 19.81 -3.88 10.42
CA LEU A 250 21.04 -4.57 10.81
C LEU A 250 21.11 -4.64 12.33
N LEU A 251 21.30 -5.85 12.85
CA LEU A 251 21.36 -6.11 14.29
C LEU A 251 22.71 -6.68 14.67
N TYR A 252 23.26 -6.16 15.76
CA TYR A 252 24.50 -6.61 16.37
C TYR A 252 24.18 -7.16 17.76
N VAL A 253 24.53 -8.43 17.99
CA VAL A 253 24.34 -9.12 19.26
C VAL A 253 25.71 -9.29 19.90
N PHE A 254 25.89 -8.67 21.06
CA PHE A 254 27.11 -8.73 21.85
C PHE A 254 26.97 -9.83 22.90
N THR A 255 27.97 -10.69 22.97
CA THR A 255 27.97 -11.88 23.81
C THR A 255 29.25 -12.03 24.62
N GLU A 256 29.14 -12.66 25.78
CA GLU A 256 30.26 -13.12 26.59
C GLU A 256 30.14 -14.63 26.84
N LYS A 257 31.27 -15.29 27.17
CA LYS A 257 31.21 -16.67 27.64
C LYS A 257 30.58 -16.73 29.02
N LYS A 258 29.72 -17.74 29.24
CA LYS A 258 29.14 -18.03 30.54
C LYS A 258 30.16 -18.52 31.55
#